data_AF-A0A0G1KZK6-F1
#
_entry.id   AF-A0A0G1KZK6-F1
#
_cell.length_a   1.000
_cell.length_b   1.000
_cell.length_c   1.000
_cell.angle_alpha   90.00
_cell.angle_beta   90.00
_cell.angle_gamma   90.00
#
_symmetry.space_group_name_H-M   'P 1'
#
loop_
_entity.id
_entity.type
_entity.pdbx_description
1 polymer ?
#
loop_
_entity_poly.entity_id
_entity_poly.type
_entity_poly.pdbx_seq_one_letter_code
_entity_poly.pdbx_strand_id
1 'polypeptide(L)'
;MSRQSIGVPIENIQEEHSTVAYVPATATATADQVATGYIVTTSAAATTLTLPTGTLLGQRLGAKAGTVFNLFVDNTGGADVVTVAVATNGIQSNFDLEITAATASVTPAAITPLTIPSGATGLARYTIVFSSPTAYVFTRSA
;
A
#
# COMPACT_ATOMS: atom_id res chain seq x y z
N MET A 1 -35.19 -19.61 25.35
CA MET A 1 -34.45 -20.25 24.25
C MET A 1 -33.24 -19.38 23.95
N SER A 2 -32.06 -19.78 24.43
CA SER A 2 -30.81 -19.03 24.23
C SER A 2 -30.33 -19.25 22.81
N ARG A 3 -30.19 -18.18 22.03
CA ARG A 3 -29.46 -18.23 20.76
C ARG A 3 -27.98 -18.27 21.11
N GLN A 4 -27.42 -19.47 21.28
CA GLN A 4 -25.97 -19.64 21.14
C GLN A 4 -25.63 -19.17 19.73
N SER A 5 -24.94 -18.03 19.64
CA SER A 5 -24.14 -17.71 18.47
C SER A 5 -23.19 -18.88 18.29
N ILE A 6 -23.42 -19.70 17.26
CA ILE A 6 -22.46 -20.71 16.80
C ILE A 6 -21.18 -19.95 16.48
N GLY A 7 -20.21 -20.07 17.37
CA GLY A 7 -18.86 -19.60 17.12
C GLY A 7 -18.33 -20.44 15.98
N VAL A 8 -18.33 -19.88 14.77
CA VAL A 8 -17.55 -20.44 13.67
C VAL A 8 -16.10 -20.30 14.12
N PRO A 9 -15.38 -21.41 14.39
CA PRO A 9 -13.98 -21.32 14.73
C PRO A 9 -13.25 -20.65 13.57
N ILE A 10 -12.40 -19.68 13.89
CA ILE A 10 -11.56 -19.03 12.89
C ILE A 10 -10.45 -20.02 12.52
N GLU A 11 -10.74 -20.84 11.53
CA GLU A 11 -9.80 -21.78 10.95
C GLU A 11 -8.96 -21.00 9.94
N ASN A 12 -7.90 -20.35 10.44
CA ASN A 12 -6.79 -19.80 9.65
C ASN A 12 -7.05 -18.49 8.85
N ILE A 13 -6.81 -17.32 9.47
CA ILE A 13 -6.75 -16.01 8.75
C ILE A 13 -5.35 -15.80 8.15
N GLN A 14 -4.87 -16.72 7.32
CA GLN A 14 -3.61 -16.56 6.60
C GLN A 14 -3.87 -15.93 5.22
N GLU A 15 -3.14 -14.87 4.89
CA GLU A 15 -3.12 -14.27 3.54
C GLU A 15 -1.84 -14.75 2.84
N GLU A 16 -1.98 -15.69 1.88
CA GLU A 16 -0.87 -16.22 1.11
C GLU A 16 -0.88 -15.64 -0.30
N HIS A 17 0.24 -15.03 -0.72
CA HIS A 17 0.42 -14.51 -2.06
C HIS A 17 1.17 -15.55 -2.92
N SER A 18 0.41 -16.41 -3.61
CA SER A 18 0.97 -17.44 -4.49
C SER A 18 1.68 -16.89 -5.74
N THR A 19 1.42 -15.62 -6.07
CA THR A 19 2.08 -14.89 -7.16
C THR A 19 2.74 -13.64 -6.61
N VAL A 20 4.01 -13.45 -6.95
CA VAL A 20 4.81 -12.30 -6.54
C VAL A 20 5.29 -11.55 -7.78
N ALA A 21 5.17 -10.22 -7.77
CA ALA A 21 5.70 -9.36 -8.81
C ALA A 21 7.10 -8.85 -8.45
N TYR A 22 8.07 -9.01 -9.33
CA TYR A 22 9.36 -8.33 -9.18
C TYR A 22 9.33 -6.97 -9.88
N VAL A 23 9.67 -5.91 -9.16
CA VAL A 23 9.70 -4.54 -9.69
C VAL A 23 11.00 -3.86 -9.24
N PRO A 24 11.83 -3.33 -10.16
CA PRO A 24 12.99 -2.55 -9.77
C PRO A 24 12.54 -1.24 -9.09
N ALA A 25 13.23 -0.86 -8.02
CA ALA A 25 12.82 0.23 -7.12
C ALA A 25 12.74 1.63 -7.76
N THR A 26 13.22 1.82 -8.99
CA THR A 26 13.18 3.09 -9.74
C THR A 26 12.04 3.18 -10.75
N ALA A 27 11.23 2.12 -10.90
CA ALA A 27 10.18 2.06 -11.90
C ALA A 27 8.80 2.48 -11.35
N THR A 28 7.90 2.85 -12.26
CA THR A 28 6.46 2.81 -11.97
C THR A 28 5.99 1.37 -12.09
N ALA A 29 5.44 0.82 -11.01
CA ALA A 29 4.80 -0.49 -11.02
C ALA A 29 3.59 -0.48 -11.95
N THR A 30 3.43 -1.54 -12.74
CA THR A 30 2.23 -1.72 -13.56
C THR A 30 1.04 -2.14 -12.70
N ALA A 31 -0.18 -1.91 -13.19
CA ALA A 31 -1.39 -2.33 -12.48
C ALA A 31 -1.46 -3.86 -12.29
N ASP A 32 -0.95 -4.65 -13.24
CA ASP A 32 -0.83 -6.10 -13.11
C ASP A 32 0.12 -6.51 -11.97
N GLN A 33 1.27 -5.85 -11.86
CA GLN A 33 2.23 -6.12 -10.79
C GLN A 33 1.65 -5.78 -9.41
N VAL A 34 0.97 -4.63 -9.28
CA VAL A 34 0.31 -4.26 -8.02
C VAL A 34 -0.84 -5.21 -7.70
N ALA A 35 -1.62 -5.65 -8.69
CA ALA A 35 -2.76 -6.54 -8.48
C ALA A 35 -2.39 -7.94 -7.97
N THR A 36 -1.11 -8.33 -7.99
CA THR A 36 -0.63 -9.55 -7.31
C THR A 36 -0.74 -9.45 -5.79
N GLY A 37 -0.79 -8.24 -5.24
CA GLY A 37 -0.82 -7.97 -3.80
C GLY A 37 0.54 -8.09 -3.12
N TYR A 38 1.59 -8.56 -3.82
CA TYR A 38 2.93 -8.68 -3.26
C TYR A 38 4.00 -8.30 -4.28
N ILE A 39 4.73 -7.23 -3.98
CA ILE A 39 5.86 -6.77 -4.79
C ILE A 39 7.16 -7.06 -4.06
N VAL A 40 8.08 -7.76 -4.73
CA VAL A 40 9.49 -7.79 -4.34
C VAL A 40 10.22 -6.71 -5.13
N THR A 41 10.98 -5.89 -4.42
CA THR A 41 11.82 -4.83 -4.96
C THR A 41 13.21 -4.94 -4.37
N THR A 42 14.23 -4.50 -5.11
CA THR A 42 15.60 -4.42 -4.60
C THR A 42 16.18 -3.06 -4.95
N SER A 43 16.51 -2.29 -3.93
CA SER A 43 17.28 -1.04 -4.06
C SER A 43 18.78 -1.31 -4.07
N ALA A 44 19.53 -0.61 -4.92
CA ALA A 44 20.99 -0.49 -4.78
C ALA A 44 21.39 0.85 -4.12
N ALA A 45 20.46 1.81 -4.09
CA ALA A 45 20.55 3.12 -3.48
C ALA A 45 19.14 3.60 -3.10
N ALA A 46 19.05 4.67 -2.30
CA ALA A 46 17.78 5.30 -1.95
C ALA A 46 16.96 5.64 -3.21
N THR A 47 15.78 5.04 -3.33
CA THR A 47 14.98 5.05 -4.57
C THR A 47 13.48 5.18 -4.29
N THR A 48 12.69 5.39 -5.34
CA THR A 48 11.24 5.59 -5.25
C THR A 48 10.48 4.67 -6.19
N LEU A 49 9.71 3.74 -5.62
CA LEU A 49 8.76 2.89 -6.33
C LEU A 49 7.44 3.64 -6.48
N THR A 50 7.05 3.93 -7.72
CA THR A 50 5.80 4.66 -7.98
C THR A 50 4.68 3.68 -8.31
N LEU A 51 3.53 3.80 -7.65
CA LEU A 51 2.33 3.03 -7.94
C LEU A 51 1.62 3.54 -9.21
N PRO A 52 0.88 2.69 -9.93
CA PRO A 52 0.12 3.09 -11.11
C PRO A 52 -0.96 4.11 -10.76
N THR A 53 -1.49 4.80 -11.77
CA THR A 53 -2.59 5.75 -11.56
C THR A 53 -3.84 5.05 -11.02
N GLY A 54 -4.68 5.79 -10.30
CA GLY A 54 -5.93 5.24 -9.75
C GLY A 54 -6.88 4.69 -10.82
N THR A 55 -6.83 5.23 -12.04
CA THR A 55 -7.61 4.72 -13.18
C THR A 55 -7.12 3.36 -13.65
N LEU A 56 -5.80 3.19 -13.83
CA LEU A 56 -5.23 1.92 -14.29
C LEU A 56 -5.42 0.83 -13.23
N LEU A 57 -5.17 1.16 -11.96
CA LEU A 57 -5.33 0.20 -10.88
C LEU A 57 -6.80 -0.16 -10.64
N GLY A 58 -7.69 0.83 -10.66
CA GLY A 58 -9.12 0.63 -10.49
C GLY A 58 -9.73 -0.22 -11.60
N GLN A 59 -9.35 0.02 -12.86
CA GLN A 59 -9.74 -0.86 -13.98
C GLN A 59 -9.24 -2.28 -13.78
N ARG A 60 -7.98 -2.44 -13.36
CA ARG A 60 -7.37 -3.76 -13.22
C ARG A 60 -7.97 -4.60 -12.10
N LEU A 61 -8.36 -3.96 -10.99
CA LEU A 61 -8.97 -4.59 -9.83
C LEU A 61 -10.51 -4.66 -9.93
N GLY A 62 -11.12 -4.08 -10.98
CA GLY A 62 -12.58 -3.95 -11.07
C GLY A 62 -13.17 -3.10 -9.94
N ALA A 63 -12.41 -2.11 -9.46
CA ALA A 63 -12.70 -1.38 -8.24
C ALA A 63 -13.93 -0.48 -8.36
N LYS A 64 -14.62 -0.32 -7.22
CA LYS A 64 -15.71 0.63 -7.01
C LYS A 64 -15.44 1.37 -5.69
N ALA A 65 -16.25 2.38 -5.38
CA ALA A 65 -16.17 3.03 -4.08
C ALA A 65 -16.33 1.99 -2.95
N GLY A 66 -15.42 2.02 -1.97
CA GLY A 66 -15.38 1.05 -0.87
C GLY A 66 -14.57 -0.22 -1.14
N THR A 67 -14.02 -0.41 -2.35
CA THR A 67 -13.08 -1.52 -2.59
C THR A 67 -11.81 -1.30 -1.77
N VAL A 68 -11.42 -2.32 -0.98
CA VAL A 68 -10.20 -2.34 -0.18
C VAL A 68 -9.23 -3.39 -0.76
N PHE A 69 -7.96 -3.04 -0.86
CA PHE A 69 -6.90 -3.90 -1.37
C PHE A 69 -5.63 -3.74 -0.53
N ASN A 70 -5.04 -4.85 -0.09
CA ASN A 70 -3.78 -4.85 0.63
C ASN A 70 -2.63 -5.09 -0.34
N LEU A 71 -1.61 -4.25 -0.27
CA LEU A 71 -0.37 -4.38 -1.02
C LEU A 71 0.79 -4.57 -0.05
N PHE A 72 1.53 -5.65 -0.22
CA PHE A 72 2.80 -5.89 0.45
C PHE A 72 3.94 -5.50 -0.48
N VAL A 73 4.94 -4.82 0.06
CA VAL A 73 6.17 -4.48 -0.64
C VAL A 73 7.35 -4.95 0.19
N ASP A 74 8.20 -5.75 -0.44
CA ASP A 74 9.35 -6.41 0.16
C ASP A 74 10.65 -5.92 -0.48
N ASN A 75 11.46 -5.21 0.32
CA ASN A 75 12.80 -4.74 0.01
C ASN A 75 13.87 -5.49 0.84
N THR A 76 13.55 -6.66 1.38
CA THR A 76 14.47 -7.45 2.22
C THR A 76 15.79 -7.74 1.50
N GLY A 77 15.74 -8.02 0.20
CA GLY A 77 16.92 -8.26 -0.64
C GLY A 77 17.64 -6.99 -1.15
N GLY A 78 17.17 -5.79 -0.79
CA GLY A 78 17.80 -4.52 -1.16
C GLY A 78 19.05 -4.20 -0.34
N ALA A 79 19.77 -3.15 -0.77
CA ALA A 79 20.94 -2.59 -0.08
C ALA A 79 20.65 -1.23 0.59
N ASP A 80 19.53 -0.57 0.25
CA ASP A 80 19.17 0.76 0.76
C ASP A 80 17.63 0.90 0.89
N VAL A 81 17.12 2.10 1.16
CA VAL A 81 15.70 2.37 1.34
C VAL A 81 14.93 2.47 0.03
N VAL A 82 13.69 1.99 0.02
CA VAL A 82 12.71 2.21 -1.05
C VAL A 82 11.57 3.07 -0.50
N THR A 83 11.27 4.19 -1.14
CA THR A 83 10.09 4.99 -0.83
C THR A 83 8.97 4.64 -1.79
N VAL A 84 7.76 4.37 -1.27
CA VAL A 84 6.59 4.22 -2.14
C VAL A 84 5.95 5.58 -2.40
N ALA A 85 5.63 5.86 -3.65
CA ALA A 85 4.90 7.05 -4.09
C ALA A 85 3.68 6.64 -4.92
N VAL A 86 2.70 7.54 -5.05
CA VAL A 86 1.50 7.33 -5.87
C VAL A 86 1.52 8.23 -7.10
N ALA A 87 1.07 7.69 -8.24
CA ALA A 87 0.81 8.49 -9.43
C ALA A 87 -0.57 9.21 -9.34
N THR A 88 -0.98 9.87 -10.42
CA THR A 88 -2.24 10.64 -10.50
C THR A 88 -3.46 9.86 -9.99
N ASN A 89 -4.32 10.56 -9.24
CA ASN A 89 -5.53 10.03 -8.59
C ASN A 89 -5.28 8.96 -7.50
N GLY A 90 -4.02 8.63 -7.20
CA GLY A 90 -3.65 8.03 -5.94
C GLY A 90 -3.38 9.15 -4.94
N ILE A 91 -4.04 9.09 -3.79
CA ILE A 91 -3.89 10.06 -2.70
C ILE A 91 -3.20 9.31 -1.56
N GLN A 92 -2.00 9.74 -1.18
CA GLN A 92 -1.40 9.23 0.05
C GLN A 92 -2.23 9.74 1.23
N SER A 93 -2.72 8.85 2.09
CA SER A 93 -3.25 9.29 3.37
C SER A 93 -2.09 9.88 4.17
N ASN A 94 -2.08 11.19 4.32
CA ASN A 94 -1.19 11.83 5.26
C ASN A 94 -1.97 12.05 6.56
N PHE A 95 -1.40 11.65 7.70
CA PHE A 95 -1.92 12.04 9.01
C PHE A 95 -2.02 13.57 9.11
N ASP A 96 -1.15 14.33 8.42
CA ASP A 96 -1.23 15.81 8.38
C ASP A 96 -2.35 16.34 7.47
N LEU A 97 -2.78 15.58 6.44
CA LEU A 97 -3.92 15.96 5.59
C LEU A 97 -5.26 15.75 6.31
N GLU A 98 -5.31 14.86 7.31
CA GLU A 98 -6.45 14.69 8.20
C GLU A 98 -6.53 15.83 9.26
N ILE A 99 -5.41 16.47 9.59
CA ILE A 99 -5.30 17.63 10.50
C ILE A 99 -5.63 18.98 9.84
N THR A 100 -5.99 19.04 8.55
CA THR A 100 -6.23 20.32 7.86
C THR A 100 -7.72 20.73 7.77
N ALA A 101 -8.59 20.21 8.65
CA ALA A 101 -10.00 20.66 8.73
C ALA A 101 -10.33 21.57 9.92
N ALA A 102 -9.55 21.57 11.01
CA ALA A 102 -9.69 22.55 12.09
C ALA A 102 -8.49 22.49 13.05
N THR A 103 -7.71 23.58 13.09
CA THR A 103 -6.81 23.97 14.20
C THR A 103 -5.76 22.96 14.68
N ALA A 104 -4.50 23.13 14.26
CA ALA A 104 -3.34 23.22 15.17
C ALA A 104 -2.06 23.57 14.40
N SER A 105 -1.42 24.66 14.80
CA SER A 105 -0.04 24.99 14.46
C SER A 105 0.89 23.93 15.05
N VAL A 106 1.48 23.10 14.20
CA VAL A 106 2.77 22.44 14.41
C VAL A 106 3.45 22.38 13.05
N THR A 107 4.74 22.70 13.01
CA THR A 107 5.59 22.48 11.83
C THR A 107 5.24 21.12 11.22
N PRO A 108 4.84 21.04 9.94
CA PRO A 108 4.55 19.77 9.30
C PRO A 108 5.75 18.86 9.53
N ALA A 109 5.54 17.67 10.11
CA ALA A 109 6.58 16.66 10.10
C ALA A 109 6.97 16.48 8.63
N ALA A 110 8.27 16.57 8.32
CA ALA A 110 8.75 16.25 6.99
C ALA A 110 8.20 14.86 6.66
N ILE A 111 7.32 14.79 5.65
CA ILE A 111 6.77 13.58 5.04
C ILE A 111 7.66 12.39 5.38
N THR A 112 7.34 11.63 6.44
CA THR A 112 8.09 10.41 6.71
C THR A 112 7.75 9.55 5.51
N PRO A 113 8.67 9.40 4.55
CA PRO A 113 8.30 8.79 3.30
C PRO A 113 7.94 7.36 3.66
N LEU A 114 7.08 6.76 2.84
CA LEU A 114 6.63 5.37 2.92
C LEU A 114 7.84 4.44 2.68
N THR A 115 8.85 4.57 3.54
CA THR A 115 10.23 4.10 3.42
C THR A 115 10.28 2.69 3.94
N ILE A 116 10.67 1.81 3.06
CA ILE A 116 10.89 0.41 3.33
C ILE A 116 12.40 0.28 3.45
N PRO A 117 12.93 0.02 4.66
CA PRO A 117 14.35 -0.24 4.81
C PRO A 117 14.76 -1.50 4.05
N SER A 118 16.05 -1.77 3.97
CA SER A 118 16.56 -3.06 3.49
C SER A 118 16.69 -4.07 4.64
N GLY A 119 16.91 -5.34 4.31
CA GLY A 119 17.14 -6.40 5.29
C GLY A 119 15.87 -6.84 6.03
N ALA A 120 16.02 -7.40 7.24
CA ALA A 120 14.95 -8.10 7.95
C ALA A 120 13.71 -7.25 8.30
N THR A 121 13.82 -5.92 8.25
CA THR A 121 12.70 -4.99 8.47
C THR A 121 12.15 -4.42 7.16
N GLY A 122 12.63 -4.91 6.01
CA GLY A 122 12.31 -4.43 4.68
C GLY A 122 10.95 -4.86 4.16
N LEU A 123 9.96 -4.98 5.03
CA LEU A 123 8.58 -5.31 4.66
C LEU A 123 7.67 -4.14 5.03
N ALA A 124 6.77 -3.80 4.11
CA ALA A 124 5.70 -2.85 4.37
C ALA A 124 4.38 -3.36 3.81
N ARG A 125 3.32 -3.21 4.61
CA ARG A 125 1.95 -3.40 4.17
C ARG A 125 1.32 -2.04 3.94
N TYR A 126 0.55 -1.95 2.87
CA TYR A 126 -0.23 -0.77 2.54
C TYR A 126 -1.67 -1.14 2.25
N THR A 127 -2.59 -0.38 2.83
CA THR A 127 -4.01 -0.49 2.54
C THR A 127 -4.38 0.54 1.48
N ILE A 128 -4.99 0.06 0.40
CA ILE A 128 -5.56 0.87 -0.68
C ILE A 128 -7.08 0.84 -0.56
N VAL A 129 -7.70 2.00 -0.45
CA VAL A 129 -9.16 2.15 -0.40
C VAL A 129 -9.62 3.02 -1.57
N PHE A 130 -10.43 2.46 -2.46
CA PHE A 130 -10.98 3.20 -3.58
C PHE A 130 -12.16 4.05 -3.13
N SER A 131 -12.10 5.35 -3.39
CA SER A 131 -13.23 6.27 -3.21
C SER A 131 -14.13 6.32 -4.45
N SER A 132 -13.61 5.88 -5.60
CA SER A 132 -14.32 5.71 -6.87
C SER A 132 -13.58 4.72 -7.77
N PRO A 133 -14.11 4.33 -8.94
CA PRO A 133 -13.39 3.47 -9.88
C PRO A 133 -12.05 4.03 -10.39
N THR A 134 -11.77 5.33 -10.19
CA THR A 134 -10.58 6.00 -10.75
C THR A 134 -9.69 6.67 -9.70
N ALA A 135 -10.08 6.67 -8.43
CA ALA A 135 -9.36 7.32 -7.35
C ALA A 135 -9.28 6.42 -6.10
N TYR A 136 -8.11 6.40 -5.48
CA TYR A 136 -7.87 5.65 -4.25
C TYR A 136 -7.05 6.44 -3.24
N VAL A 137 -7.23 6.09 -1.97
CA VAL A 137 -6.37 6.51 -0.87
C VAL A 137 -5.45 5.34 -0.51
N PHE A 138 -4.18 5.63 -0.24
CA PHE A 138 -3.16 4.65 0.12
C PHE A 138 -2.53 5.00 1.47
N THR A 139 -2.50 4.02 2.38
CA THR A 139 -2.03 4.18 3.77
C THR A 139 -1.04 3.08 4.11
N ARG A 140 0.06 3.41 4.79
CA ARG A 140 0.92 2.37 5.40
C ARG A 140 0.22 1.83 6.64
N SER A 141 0.06 0.51 6.68
CA SER A 141 -0.49 -0.19 7.83
C SER A 141 0.64 -0.79 8.66
N ALA A 142 0.54 -0.65 9.98
CA ALA A 142 1.41 -1.35 10.94
C ALA A 142 1.12 -2.86 10.95
#